data_AF-A0A0G1MPR3-F1
#
_entry.id   AF-A0A0G1MPR3-F1
#
_cell.length_a   1.000
_cell.length_b   1.000
_cell.length_c   1.000
_cell.angle_alpha   90.00
_cell.angle_beta   90.00
_cell.angle_gamma   90.00
#
_symmetry.space_group_name_H-M   'P 1'
#
loop_
_entity.id
_entity.type
_entity.pdbx_description
1 polymer ?
#
loop_
_entity_poly.entity_id
_entity_poly.type
_entity_poly.pdbx_seq_one_letter_code
_entity_poly.pdbx_strand_id
1 'polypeptide(L)'
;MLESPLSRFTFTQRYELSGSDVTAQLSEVFGVSDNKIFDAIPQLRNPGDRKYKFKQPPPAITPQQEGDIIIMLDGTGKDPLGTFVIKTSEGIKTYTYRAFWQDYLYPQEKIE
;
A
#
# COMPACT_ATOMS: atom_id res chain seq x y z
N MET A 1 15.70 -12.16 20.51
CA MET A 1 15.52 -11.95 19.06
C MET A 1 14.12 -11.39 18.87
N LEU A 2 13.99 -10.10 18.60
CA LEU A 2 12.70 -9.47 18.31
C LEU A 2 12.33 -9.87 16.89
N GLU A 3 11.34 -10.74 16.74
CA GLU A 3 10.69 -10.99 15.45
C GLU A 3 10.16 -9.63 14.96
N SER A 4 10.73 -9.10 13.88
CA SER A 4 10.19 -7.89 13.25
C SER A 4 8.73 -8.17 12.90
N PRO A 5 7.76 -7.35 13.34
CA PRO A 5 6.33 -7.55 13.06
C PRO A 5 6.02 -7.56 11.55
N LEU A 6 6.96 -7.08 10.73
CA LEU A 6 6.91 -7.13 9.27
C LEU A 6 7.05 -8.55 8.68
N SER A 7 7.56 -9.54 9.43
CA SER A 7 7.76 -10.91 8.93
C SER A 7 6.51 -11.78 8.88
N ARG A 8 5.36 -11.33 9.43
CA ARG A 8 4.12 -12.13 9.44
C ARG A 8 3.16 -11.89 8.28
N PHE A 9 3.34 -10.82 7.51
CA PHE A 9 2.49 -10.57 6.34
C PHE A 9 3.21 -10.99 5.07
N THR A 10 3.40 -12.29 4.89
CA THR A 10 3.58 -12.85 3.54
C THR A 10 2.26 -12.69 2.81
N PHE A 11 2.05 -11.56 2.15
CA PHE A 11 1.02 -11.43 1.13
C PHE A 11 1.22 -12.58 0.15
N THR A 12 0.31 -13.55 0.16
CA THR A 12 0.36 -14.71 -0.71
C THR A 12 0.25 -14.19 -2.14
N GLN A 13 1.39 -14.03 -2.82
CA GLN A 13 1.62 -13.28 -4.07
C GLN A 13 0.81 -13.74 -5.30
N ARG A 14 -0.22 -14.58 -5.16
CA ARG A 14 -0.70 -15.42 -6.28
C ARG A 14 -2.18 -15.34 -6.63
N TYR A 15 -3.00 -14.55 -5.93
CA TYR A 15 -4.44 -14.51 -6.21
C TYR A 15 -4.92 -13.13 -6.63
N GLU A 16 -5.72 -13.12 -7.70
CA GLU A 16 -6.54 -12.00 -8.10
C GLU A 16 -7.64 -11.80 -7.07
N LEU A 17 -7.52 -10.74 -6.28
CA LEU A 17 -8.45 -10.42 -5.22
C LEU A 17 -9.55 -9.49 -5.72
N SER A 18 -10.74 -9.64 -5.15
CA SER A 18 -11.81 -8.65 -5.30
C SER A 18 -11.47 -7.37 -4.52
N GLY A 19 -12.14 -6.26 -4.84
CA GLY A 19 -11.94 -5.02 -4.09
C GLY A 19 -12.30 -5.16 -2.60
N SER A 20 -13.30 -5.98 -2.26
CA SER A 20 -13.66 -6.29 -0.87
C SER A 20 -12.58 -7.09 -0.15
N ASP A 21 -11.97 -8.09 -0.79
CA ASP A 21 -10.90 -8.88 -0.16
C ASP A 21 -9.65 -8.04 0.09
N VAL A 22 -9.30 -7.17 -0.86
CA VAL A 22 -8.20 -6.21 -0.69
C VAL A 22 -8.49 -5.25 0.45
N THR A 23 -9.72 -4.76 0.55
CA THR A 23 -10.12 -3.87 1.65
C THR A 23 -9.98 -4.57 2.99
N ALA A 24 -10.52 -5.78 3.12
CA ALA A 24 -10.44 -6.55 4.35
C ALA A 24 -8.98 -6.81 4.78
N GLN A 25 -8.12 -7.22 3.84
CA GLN A 25 -6.70 -7.44 4.13
C GLN A 25 -5.97 -6.15 4.51
N LEU A 26 -6.22 -5.03 3.80
CA LEU A 26 -5.63 -3.75 4.15
C LEU A 26 -6.09 -3.27 5.52
N SER A 27 -7.38 -3.40 5.84
CA SER A 27 -7.94 -3.05 7.14
C SER A 27 -7.32 -3.86 8.28
N GLU A 28 -7.12 -5.16 8.08
CA GLU A 28 -6.46 -6.05 9.04
C GLU A 28 -4.99 -5.67 9.23
N VAL A 29 -4.23 -5.57 8.14
CA VAL A 29 -2.78 -5.27 8.18
C VAL A 29 -2.52 -3.89 8.79
N PHE A 30 -3.34 -2.91 8.41
CA PHE A 30 -3.23 -1.56 8.93
C PHE A 30 -3.93 -1.38 10.26
N GLY A 31 -4.72 -2.32 10.75
CA GLY A 31 -5.52 -2.14 11.98
C GLY A 31 -6.41 -0.89 11.92
N VAL A 32 -7.06 -0.65 10.78
CA VAL A 32 -7.93 0.51 10.51
C VAL A 32 -9.28 0.02 9.97
N SER A 33 -10.29 0.90 9.97
CA SER A 33 -11.59 0.56 9.39
C SER A 33 -11.57 0.58 7.87
N ASP A 34 -12.45 -0.22 7.26
CA ASP A 34 -12.66 -0.26 5.81
C ASP A 34 -12.93 1.13 5.21
N ASN A 35 -13.65 1.99 5.95
CA ASN A 35 -13.90 3.37 5.54
C ASN A 35 -12.60 4.15 5.32
N LYS A 36 -11.59 3.98 6.18
CA LYS A 36 -10.28 4.62 6.00
C LYS A 36 -9.55 4.09 4.76
N ILE A 37 -9.71 2.80 4.47
CA ILE A 37 -9.19 2.22 3.22
C ILE A 37 -9.89 2.83 2.00
N PHE A 38 -11.22 2.95 2.03
CA PHE A 38 -12.00 3.56 0.95
C PHE A 38 -11.68 5.04 0.75
N ASP A 39 -11.44 5.79 1.81
CA ASP A 39 -11.04 7.20 1.71
C ASP A 39 -9.70 7.33 0.97
N ALA A 40 -8.75 6.43 1.25
CA ALA A 40 -7.43 6.40 0.59
C ALA A 40 -7.48 5.79 -0.83
N ILE A 41 -8.34 4.79 -1.04
CA ILE A 41 -8.46 4.03 -2.28
C ILE A 41 -9.95 3.95 -2.71
N PRO A 42 -10.55 5.05 -3.20
CA PRO A 42 -11.99 5.09 -3.50
C PRO A 42 -12.45 4.04 -4.51
N GLN A 43 -11.57 3.59 -5.41
CA GLN A 43 -11.91 2.56 -6.39
C GLN A 43 -12.24 1.19 -5.78
N LEU A 44 -11.87 0.94 -4.50
CA LEU A 44 -12.25 -0.30 -3.81
C LEU A 44 -13.71 -0.31 -3.37
N ARG A 45 -14.36 0.85 -3.27
CA ARG A 45 -15.79 0.95 -2.92
C ARG A 45 -16.70 0.41 -4.02
N ASN A 46 -16.30 0.63 -5.27
CA ASN A 46 -17.00 0.14 -6.46
C ASN A 46 -16.00 -0.46 -7.46
N PRO A 47 -15.47 -1.67 -7.17
CA PRO A 47 -14.38 -2.25 -7.96
C PRO A 47 -14.82 -2.73 -9.35
N GLY A 48 -16.12 -2.96 -9.58
CA GLY A 48 -16.62 -3.61 -10.80
C GLY A 48 -15.95 -4.97 -10.99
N ASP A 49 -15.52 -5.26 -12.23
CA ASP A 49 -14.78 -6.49 -12.57
C ASP A 49 -13.27 -6.41 -12.32
N ARG A 50 -12.78 -5.32 -11.70
CA ARG A 50 -11.34 -5.14 -11.47
C ARG A 50 -10.82 -6.17 -10.48
N LYS A 51 -9.66 -6.73 -10.82
CA LYS A 51 -8.89 -7.61 -9.97
C LYS A 51 -7.67 -6.89 -9.45
N TYR A 52 -7.35 -7.13 -8.19
CA TYR A 52 -6.24 -6.51 -7.50
C TYR A 52 -5.23 -7.56 -7.06
N LYS A 53 -3.95 -7.17 -6.97
CA LYS A 53 -2.88 -8.06 -6.53
C LYS A 53 -1.95 -7.32 -5.58
N PHE A 54 -1.63 -7.93 -4.46
CA PHE A 54 -0.56 -7.45 -3.60
C PHE A 54 0.79 -7.83 -4.18
N LYS A 55 1.68 -6.85 -4.30
CA LYS A 55 3.06 -7.00 -4.75
C LYS A 55 3.98 -6.72 -3.57
N GLN A 56 5.12 -7.39 -3.56
CA GLN A 56 6.19 -7.01 -2.66
C GLN A 56 6.81 -5.69 -3.15
N PRO A 57 7.02 -4.71 -2.26
CA PRO A 57 7.84 -3.55 -2.57
C PRO A 57 9.25 -3.99 -3.01
N PRO A 58 9.90 -3.25 -3.93
CA PRO A 58 11.32 -3.42 -4.19
C PRO A 58 12.16 -3.46 -2.91
N PRO A 59 13.22 -4.29 -2.85
CA PRO A 59 14.01 -4.49 -1.62
C PRO A 59 14.74 -3.24 -1.12
N ALA A 60 14.92 -2.23 -2.00
CA ALA A 60 15.49 -0.93 -1.63
C ALA A 60 14.51 -0.01 -0.88
N ILE A 61 13.23 -0.39 -0.76
CA ILE A 61 12.20 0.41 -0.11
C ILE A 61 12.08 -0.02 1.35
N THR A 62 12.43 0.90 2.24
CA THR A 62 12.23 0.73 3.68
C THR A 62 11.24 1.76 4.22
N PRO A 63 10.46 1.42 5.26
CA PRO A 63 9.72 2.38 6.07
C PRO A 63 10.62 3.56 6.50
N GLN A 64 10.11 4.79 6.46
CA GLN A 64 10.86 5.96 6.92
C GLN A 64 10.84 6.09 8.44
N GLN A 65 9.71 5.74 9.05
CA GLN A 65 9.53 5.73 10.48
C GLN A 65 9.23 4.33 10.98
N GLU A 66 9.63 4.06 12.23
CA GLU A 66 9.27 2.82 12.91
C GLU A 66 7.74 2.74 13.05
N GLY A 67 7.16 1.68 12.48
CA GLY A 67 5.70 1.47 12.47
C GLY A 67 4.99 1.86 11.17
N ASP A 68 5.68 2.50 10.21
CA ASP A 68 5.12 2.69 8.88
C ASP A 68 5.00 1.34 8.16
N ILE A 69 3.88 1.10 7.49
CA ILE A 69 3.62 -0.13 6.74
C ILE A 69 3.45 0.24 5.27
N ILE A 70 4.29 -0.33 4.41
CA ILE A 70 4.29 -0.08 2.97
C ILE A 70 3.80 -1.35 2.25
N ILE A 71 2.73 -1.21 1.48
CA ILE A 71 2.16 -2.28 0.65
C ILE A 71 2.11 -1.79 -0.79
N MET A 72 2.41 -2.66 -1.75
CA MET A 72 2.25 -2.35 -3.16
C MET A 72 1.02 -3.07 -3.70
N LEU A 73 0.09 -2.32 -4.31
CA LEU A 73 -1.18 -2.80 -4.82
C LEU A 73 -1.28 -2.57 -6.33
N ASP A 74 -1.46 -3.64 -7.07
CA ASP A 74 -1.75 -3.62 -8.51
C ASP A 74 -3.27 -3.71 -8.75
N GLY A 75 -3.75 -3.27 -9.93
CA GLY A 75 -5.17 -3.27 -10.30
C GLY A 75 -5.92 -1.97 -9.98
N THR A 76 -5.22 -0.96 -9.45
CA THR A 76 -5.79 0.37 -9.17
C THR A 76 -6.08 1.18 -10.45
N GLY A 77 -5.40 0.85 -11.54
CA GLY A 77 -5.45 1.59 -12.80
C GLY A 77 -4.73 2.95 -12.77
N LYS A 78 -4.10 3.30 -11.64
CA LYS A 78 -3.35 4.56 -11.49
C LYS A 78 -1.90 4.44 -11.99
N ASP A 79 -1.31 3.25 -11.93
CA ASP A 79 0.08 3.00 -12.30
C ASP A 79 0.25 1.53 -12.75
N PRO A 80 0.92 1.25 -13.89
CA PRO A 80 1.10 -0.11 -14.41
C PRO A 80 2.10 -0.96 -13.60
N LEU A 81 3.00 -0.33 -12.84
CA LEU A 81 3.90 -1.04 -11.94
C LEU A 81 3.16 -1.41 -10.65
N GLY A 82 2.35 -0.47 -10.16
CA GLY A 82 1.46 -0.62 -9.02
C GLY A 82 1.42 0.65 -8.16
N THR A 83 0.44 0.73 -7.28
CA THR A 83 0.26 1.84 -6.34
C THR A 83 0.80 1.45 -4.98
N PHE A 84 1.68 2.27 -4.40
CA PHE A 84 2.08 2.13 -3.01
C PHE A 84 0.95 2.64 -2.10
N VAL A 85 0.59 1.85 -1.11
CA VAL A 85 -0.35 2.17 -0.04
C VAL A 85 0.45 2.14 1.25
N ILE A 86 0.52 3.28 1.91
CA ILE A 86 1.38 3.48 3.07
C ILE A 86 0.51 3.87 4.26
N LYS A 87 0.60 3.09 5.33
CA LYS A 87 0.09 3.52 6.64
C LYS A 87 1.21 4.27 7.35
N THR A 88 0.92 5.52 7.72
CA THR A 88 1.76 6.40 8.53
C THR A 88 1.02 6.82 9.80
N SER A 89 1.70 7.49 10.73
CA SER A 89 1.07 8.11 11.91
C SER A 89 -0.02 9.13 11.55
N GLU A 90 0.08 9.79 10.39
CA GLU A 90 -0.90 10.76 9.89
C GLU A 90 -2.11 10.10 9.20
N GLY A 91 -2.06 8.79 8.95
CA GLY A 91 -3.09 8.04 8.24
C GLY A 91 -2.55 7.29 7.02
N ILE A 92 -3.43 7.03 6.06
CA ILE A 92 -3.14 6.20 4.89
C ILE A 92 -2.93 7.09 3.67
N LYS A 93 -1.79 6.95 3.01
CA LYS A 93 -1.45 7.68 1.78
C LYS A 93 -1.25 6.69 0.63
N THR A 94 -1.54 7.14 -0.58
CA THR A 94 -1.31 6.35 -1.79
C THR A 94 -0.44 7.10 -2.78
N TYR A 95 0.50 6.39 -3.40
CA TYR A 95 1.46 6.95 -4.35
C TYR A 95 1.56 6.07 -5.58
N THR A 96 1.65 6.68 -6.77
CA THR A 96 2.12 5.98 -7.96
C THR A 96 3.59 5.60 -7.78
N TYR A 97 4.13 4.72 -8.62
CA TYR A 97 5.52 4.30 -8.49
C TYR A 97 6.46 5.51 -8.53
N ARG A 98 6.28 6.39 -9.53
CA ARG A 98 7.09 7.61 -9.66
C ARG A 98 6.95 8.55 -8.47
N ALA A 99 5.72 8.84 -8.03
CA ALA A 99 5.47 9.77 -6.93
C ALA A 99 6.03 9.24 -5.60
N PHE A 100 6.03 7.92 -5.40
CA PHE A 100 6.62 7.31 -4.22
C PHE A 100 8.12 7.62 -4.11
N TRP A 101 8.88 7.44 -5.20
CA TRP A 101 10.30 7.76 -5.19
C TRP A 101 10.56 9.26 -4.99
N GLN A 102 9.80 10.13 -5.66
CA GLN A 102 10.03 11.58 -5.60
C GLN A 102 9.57 12.23 -4.29
N ASP A 103 8.37 11.90 -3.82
CA ASP A 103 7.72 12.61 -2.71
C ASP A 103 7.82 11.87 -1.37
N TYR A 104 7.92 10.54 -1.40
CA TYR A 104 8.06 9.75 -0.18
C TYR A 104 9.53 9.47 0.13
N LEU A 105 10.31 8.87 -0.77
CA LEU A 105 11.70 8.49 -0.45
C LEU A 105 12.70 9.65 -0.51
N TYR A 106 12.52 10.60 -1.42
CA TYR A 106 13.45 11.73 -1.59
C TYR A 106 12.78 13.11 -1.46
N PRO A 107 12.04 13.38 -0.36
CA PRO A 107 11.34 14.66 -0.21
C PRO A 107 12.29 15.87 -0.18
N GLN A 108 13.58 15.63 0.12
CA GLN A 108 14.60 16.66 0.26
C GLN A 108 15.37 16.97 -1.04
N GLU A 109 15.12 16.29 -2.17
CA GLU A 109 15.71 16.68 -3.47
C GLU A 109 14.92 17.79 -4.18
N LYS A 110 13.88 18.35 -3.54
CA LYS A 110 13.32 19.66 -3.93
C LYS A 110 14.19 20.78 -3.35
N ILE A 111 15.47 20.82 -3.72
CA ILE A 111 16.30 22.01 -3.54
C ILE A 111 16.14 22.85 -4.82
N GLU A 112 15.43 23.96 -4.64
CA GLU A 112 15.36 25.20 -5.45
C GLU A 112 14.98 25.12 -6.94
#